data_AF-A0A9W8GVE6-F1
#
_entry.id   AF-A0A9W8GVE6-F1
#
_cell.length_a   1.000
_cell.length_b   1.000
_cell.length_c   1.000
_cell.angle_alpha   90.00
_cell.angle_beta   90.00
_cell.angle_gamma   90.00
#
_symmetry.space_group_name_H-M   'P 1'
#
loop_
_entity.id
_entity.type
_entity.pdbx_description
1 polymer ?
#
loop_
_entity_poly.entity_id
_entity_poly.type
_entity_poly.pdbx_seq_one_letter_code
_entity_poly.pdbx_strand_id
1 'polypeptide(L)' 'MVQGKINEIHGWAAMEPGIKVEPWSYTPRPLGEHDVEIKIEYSGICGSDMHTIKNN' A
#
# COMPACT_ATOMS: atom_id res chain seq x y z
N MET A 1 -5.60 11.20 17.78
CA MET A 1 -5.73 10.39 16.55
C MET A 1 -7.11 10.66 15.97
N VAL A 2 -7.20 10.91 14.66
CA VAL A 2 -8.45 11.23 13.96
C VAL A 2 -8.70 10.20 12.85
N GLN A 3 -9.96 9.94 12.52
CA GLN A 3 -10.29 9.04 11.41
C GLN A 3 -10.01 9.75 10.08
N GLY A 4 -9.30 9.06 9.19
CA GLY A 4 -9.09 9.52 7.81
C GLY A 4 -10.39 9.53 7.00
N LYS A 5 -10.38 10.15 5.82
CA LYS A 5 -11.53 10.17 4.90
C LYS A 5 -11.71 8.82 4.18
N ILE A 6 -10.67 7.99 4.14
CA ILE A 6 -10.66 6.70 3.43
C ILE A 6 -10.80 5.57 4.47
N ASN A 7 -11.93 4.85 4.41
CA ASN A 7 -12.23 3.76 5.36
C ASN A 7 -11.59 2.42 4.95
N GLU A 8 -11.39 2.20 3.67
CA GLU A 8 -10.77 1.00 3.11
C GLU A 8 -9.85 1.41 1.96
N ILE A 9 -8.63 0.88 1.97
CA ILE A 9 -7.63 1.13 0.94
C ILE A 9 -7.53 -0.13 0.09
N HIS A 10 -7.72 0.03 -1.20
CA HIS A 10 -7.60 -1.03 -2.20
C HIS A 10 -6.29 -0.88 -2.96
N GLY A 11 -5.58 -1.99 -3.15
CA GLY A 11 -4.32 -2.03 -3.87
C GLY A 11 -4.01 -3.43 -4.41
N TRP A 12 -2.76 -3.61 -4.83
CA TRP A 12 -2.23 -4.90 -5.26
C TRP A 12 -1.12 -5.30 -4.30
N ALA A 13 -1.14 -6.55 -3.83
CA ALA A 13 -0.17 -7.07 -2.87
C ALA A 13 0.37 -8.42 -3.32
N ALA A 14 1.65 -8.68 -3.00
CA ALA A 14 2.24 -10.01 -3.11
C ALA A 14 2.14 -10.72 -1.75
N MET A 15 1.50 -11.89 -1.73
CA MET A 15 1.33 -12.70 -0.51
C MET A 15 2.47 -13.70 -0.30
N GLU A 16 3.24 -13.97 -1.34
CA GLU A 16 4.35 -14.91 -1.35
C GLU A 16 5.50 -14.32 -2.19
N PRO A 17 6.78 -14.67 -1.92
CA PRO A 17 7.90 -14.21 -2.74
C PRO A 17 7.71 -14.58 -4.22
N GLY A 18 7.96 -13.63 -5.13
CA GLY A 18 7.82 -13.89 -6.56
C GLY A 18 7.60 -12.63 -7.39
N ILE A 19 6.70 -12.72 -8.38
CA ILE A 19 6.24 -11.56 -9.18
C ILE A 19 4.71 -11.46 -9.24
N LYS A 20 4.01 -12.40 -8.60
CA LYS A 20 2.56 -12.45 -8.62
C LYS A 20 2.02 -11.47 -7.58
N VAL A 21 1.16 -10.57 -8.03
CA VAL A 21 0.40 -9.66 -7.17
C VAL A 21 -1.08 -9.91 -7.39
N GLU A 22 -1.87 -9.74 -6.33
CA GLU A 22 -3.31 -9.97 -6.32
C GLU A 22 -4.02 -8.75 -5.71
N PRO A 23 -5.27 -8.47 -6.10
CA PRO A 23 -6.06 -7.41 -5.47
C PRO A 23 -6.16 -7.65 -3.96
N TRP A 24 -5.88 -6.62 -3.17
CA TRP A 24 -5.91 -6.69 -1.72
C TRP A 24 -6.43 -5.39 -1.13
N SER A 25 -7.17 -5.51 -0.03
CA SER A 25 -7.78 -4.39 0.67
C SER A 25 -7.48 -4.43 2.16
N TYR A 26 -7.37 -3.27 2.79
CA TYR A 26 -7.20 -3.17 4.24
C TYR A 26 -7.83 -1.90 4.82
N THR A 27 -8.17 -1.96 6.10
CA THR A 27 -8.59 -0.79 6.88
C THR A 27 -7.35 -0.13 7.50
N PRO A 28 -7.03 1.14 7.16
CA PRO A 28 -5.90 1.83 7.75
C PRO A 28 -6.14 2.13 9.24
N ARG A 29 -5.05 2.27 10.00
CA ARG A 29 -5.11 2.80 11.36
C ARG A 29 -5.61 4.26 11.36
N PRO A 30 -6.17 4.76 12.47
CA PRO A 30 -6.46 6.18 12.63
C PRO A 30 -5.20 7.04 12.44
N LEU A 31 -5.38 8.24 11.88
CA LEU A 31 -4.32 9.21 11.64
C LEU A 31 -3.85 9.82 12.97
N GLY A 32 -2.55 9.82 13.20
CA GLY A 32 -1.89 10.53 14.29
C GLY A 32 -1.79 12.04 14.01
N GLU A 33 -1.21 12.78 14.96
CA GLU A 33 -1.05 14.24 14.85
C GLU A 33 -0.17 14.67 13.68
N HIS A 34 0.78 13.82 13.28
CA HIS A 34 1.74 14.09 12.21
C HIS A 34 1.52 13.24 10.96
N ASP A 35 0.43 12.47 10.89
CA ASP A 35 0.12 11.66 9.71
C ASP A 35 -0.65 12.49 8.67
N VAL A 36 -0.43 12.15 7.40
CA VAL A 36 -1.17 12.71 6.27
C VAL A 36 -1.83 11.59 5.48
N GLU A 37 -3.04 11.85 5.00
CA GLU A 37 -3.76 10.95 4.10
C GLU A 37 -3.71 11.50 2.68
N ILE A 38 -3.26 10.68 1.73
CA ILE A 38 -3.07 11.07 0.33
C ILE A 38 -3.84 10.10 -0.56
N LYS A 39 -4.67 10.64 -1.45
CA LYS A 39 -5.27 9.86 -2.53
C LYS A 39 -4.26 9.74 -3.68
N ILE A 40 -3.73 8.54 -3.88
CA ILE A 40 -2.72 8.28 -4.93
C ILE A 40 -3.39 8.33 -6.30
N GLU A 41 -2.90 9.18 -7.20
CA GLU A 41 -3.33 9.22 -8.61
C GLU A 41 -2.44 8.34 -9.50
N TYR A 42 -1.12 8.34 -9.22
CA TYR A 42 -0.11 7.60 -9.98
C TYR A 42 1.00 7.08 -9.06
N SER A 43 1.54 5.90 -9.37
CA SER A 43 2.73 5.34 -8.71
C SER A 43 3.65 4.76 -9.76
N GLY A 44 4.93 5.16 -9.73
CA GLY A 44 5.96 4.58 -10.59
C GLY A 44 6.34 3.16 -10.15
N ILE A 45 6.96 2.40 -11.06
CA ILE A 45 7.53 1.09 -10.79
C ILE A 45 9.02 1.11 -11.17
N CYS A 46 9.86 0.54 -10.31
CA CYS A 46 11.31 0.48 -10.43
C CYS A 46 11.82 -0.94 -10.13
N GLY A 47 13.09 -1.22 -10.44
CA GLY A 47 13.76 -2.47 -10.04
C GLY A 47 13.75 -2.70 -8.51
N SER A 48 13.70 -1.66 -7.69
CA SER A 48 13.57 -1.77 -6.22
C SER A 48 12.29 -2.47 -5.78
N ASP A 49 11.20 -2.28 -6.52
CA ASP A 49 9.92 -2.94 -6.22
C ASP A 49 10.04 -4.45 -6.51
N MET A 50 10.73 -4.80 -7.59
CA MET A 50 11.00 -6.20 -7.92
C MET A 50 11.87 -6.88 -6.88
N HIS A 51 12.91 -6.21 -6.38
CA HIS A 51 13.75 -6.74 -5.30
C HIS A 51 12.94 -7.02 -4.04
N THR A 52 12.08 -6.06 -3.69
CA THR A 52 11.17 -6.18 -2.53
C THR A 52 10.22 -7.36 -2.67
N ILE A 53 9.53 -7.50 -3.82
CA ILE A 53 8.52 -8.56 -4.04
C ILE A 53 9.18 -9.94 -4.16
N LYS A 54 10.39 -10.03 -4.73
CA LYS A 54 11.15 -11.28 -4.81
C LYS A 54 11.82 -11.67 -3.50
N ASN A 55 11.84 -10.77 -2.52
CA ASN A 55 12.52 -10.93 -1.23
C ASN A 55 14.00 -11.29 -1.41
N ASN A 56 14.71 -10.51 -2.24
CA ASN A 56 16.13 -10.73 -2.56
C ASN A 56 16.98 -9.47 -2.51
#